data_AF-A0A914GJM4-F1
#
_entry.id   AF-A0A914GJM4-F1
#
_cell.length_a   1.000
_cell.length_b   1.000
_cell.length_c   1.000
_cell.angle_alpha   90.00
_cell.angle_beta   90.00
_cell.angle_gamma   90.00
#
_symmetry.space_group_name_H-M   'P 1'
#
loop_
_entity.id
_entity.type
_entity.pdbx_description
1 polymer ?
#
loop_
_entity_poly.entity_id
_entity_poly.type
_entity_poly.pdbx_seq_one_letter_code
_entity_poly.pdbx_strand_id
1 'polypeptide(L)' 'MEIAPFSKTYLIGDNNTPNCHYSLHINSLGGPTAENAQLGDKVYHEWKCETHTYAIKVYECYVHDGNNRRYMLIDENG' A
#
# COMPACT_ATOMS: atom_id res chain seq x y z
N MET A 1 -2.05 -2.83 28.37
CA MET A 1 -2.85 -2.40 27.22
C MET A 1 -2.38 -3.24 26.05
N GLU A 2 -3.03 -4.38 25.83
CA GLU A 2 -2.67 -5.25 24.71
C GLU A 2 -3.30 -4.67 23.45
N ILE A 3 -2.46 -4.21 22.53
CA ILE A 3 -2.88 -3.80 21.20
C ILE A 3 -3.21 -5.11 20.49
N ALA A 4 -4.50 -5.39 20.26
CA ALA A 4 -4.89 -6.58 19.53
C ALA A 4 -4.13 -6.61 18.20
N PRO A 5 -3.43 -7.71 17.86
CA PRO A 5 -2.78 -7.81 16.56
C PRO A 5 -3.87 -7.67 15.50
N PHE A 6 -3.68 -6.74 14.57
CA PHE A 6 -4.53 -6.63 13.38
C PHE A 6 -4.42 -7.96 12.61
N SER A 7 -5.32 -8.90 12.88
CA SER A 7 -5.31 -10.22 12.25
C SER A 7 -5.45 -10.07 10.73
N LYS A 8 -4.64 -10.82 9.96
CA LYS A 8 -4.74 -10.89 8.49
C LYS A 8 -6.05 -11.61 8.14
N THR A 9 -7.16 -10.89 8.12
CA THR A 9 -8.45 -11.39 7.63
C THR A 9 -8.58 -10.99 6.17
N TYR A 10 -8.48 -11.97 5.27
CA TYR A 10 -8.77 -11.74 3.87
C TYR A 10 -10.27 -11.58 3.71
N LEU A 11 -10.72 -10.34 3.45
CA LEU A 11 -12.10 -10.08 3.08
C LEU A 11 -12.30 -10.57 1.65
N ILE A 12 -12.78 -11.81 1.50
CA ILE A 12 -13.07 -12.40 0.19
C ILE A 12 -14.41 -11.83 -0.29
N GLY A 13 -14.36 -10.75 -1.08
CA GLY A 13 -15.40 -10.36 -2.03
C GLY A 13 -16.84 -10.35 -1.52
N ASP A 14 -17.08 -9.92 -0.28
CA ASP A 14 -18.43 -9.67 0.23
C ASP A 14 -18.83 -8.22 -0.07
N ASN A 15 -20.14 -7.93 -0.14
CA ASN A 15 -20.72 -6.64 -0.49
C ASN A 15 -20.30 -5.48 0.45
N ASN A 16 -19.70 -5.80 1.60
CA ASN A 16 -19.24 -4.86 2.62
C ASN A 16 -17.73 -4.56 2.57
N THR A 17 -16.99 -5.11 1.59
CA THR A 17 -15.56 -4.84 1.42
C THR A 17 -15.38 -3.46 0.80
N PRO A 18 -14.55 -2.57 1.37
CA PRO A 18 -14.38 -1.23 0.81
C PRO A 18 -13.64 -1.28 -0.53
N ASN A 19 -14.03 -0.40 -1.46
CA ASN A 19 -13.27 -0.22 -2.69
C ASN A 19 -11.98 0.52 -2.36
N CYS A 20 -10.85 -0.10 -2.69
CA CYS A 20 -9.51 0.40 -2.37
C CYS A 20 -8.67 0.55 -3.65
N HIS A 21 -7.89 1.62 -3.68
CA HIS A 21 -6.99 1.98 -4.76
C HIS A 21 -5.58 2.20 -4.24
N TYR A 22 -4.62 1.88 -5.10
CA TYR A 22 -3.21 2.11 -4.87
C TYR A 22 -2.65 2.97 -6.00
N SER A 23 -1.91 4.01 -5.64
CA SER A 23 -1.23 4.91 -6.57
C SER A 23 0.17 5.26 -6.10
N LEU A 24 1.00 5.64 -7.06
CA LEU A 24 2.35 6.15 -6.82
C LEU A 24 2.39 7.62 -7.19
N HIS A 25 3.05 8.43 -6.38
CA HIS A 25 3.21 9.86 -6.59
C HIS A 25 4.67 10.28 -6.46
N ILE A 26 5.08 11.34 -7.17
CA ILE A 26 6.47 11.82 -7.15
C ILE A 26 6.56 13.11 -6.34
N ASN A 27 7.66 13.25 -5.59
CA ASN A 27 8.12 14.47 -4.89
C ASN A 27 7.24 14.97 -3.74
N SER A 28 5.97 14.59 -3.67
CA SER A 28 5.08 14.94 -2.55
C SER A 28 3.94 13.93 -2.34
N LEU A 29 3.38 13.93 -1.13
CA LEU A 29 2.08 13.31 -0.85
C LEU A 29 1.00 13.98 -1.73
N GLY A 30 0.21 13.18 -2.45
CA GLY A 30 -0.78 13.68 -3.41
C GLY A 30 -0.19 14.47 -4.60
N GLY A 31 1.11 14.30 -4.88
CA GLY A 31 1.77 14.90 -6.05
C GLY A 31 1.28 14.32 -7.38
N PRO A 32 1.95 14.63 -8.50
CA PRO A 32 1.65 13.98 -9.78
C PRO A 32 1.85 12.47 -9.70
N THR A 33 1.01 11.71 -10.42
CA THR A 33 1.16 10.26 -10.53
C THR A 33 2.53 9.91 -11.09
N ALA A 34 3.18 8.92 -10.49
CA ALA A 34 4.49 8.45 -10.92
C ALA A 34 4.35 7.53 -12.14
N GLU A 35 4.60 8.08 -13.33
CA GLU A 35 4.77 7.27 -14.55
C GLU A 35 6.21 6.79 -14.70
N ASN A 36 7.17 7.64 -14.35
CA ASN A 36 8.60 7.36 -14.37
C ASN A 36 9.26 8.05 -13.18
N ALA A 37 10.31 7.45 -12.59
CA ALA A 37 11.08 8.06 -11.51
C ALA A 37 12.58 7.99 -11.82
N GLN A 38 13.33 9.01 -11.41
CA GLN A 38 14.78 9.07 -11.53
C GLN A 38 15.47 8.73 -10.21
N LEU A 39 16.75 8.38 -10.27
CA LEU A 39 17.55 8.20 -9.08
C LEU A 39 17.63 9.51 -8.29
N GLY A 40 17.21 9.45 -7.02
CA GLY A 40 17.12 10.62 -6.14
C GLY A 40 15.70 11.16 -5.98
N ASP A 41 14.75 10.79 -6.85
CA ASP A 41 13.35 11.15 -6.68
C ASP A 41 12.76 10.42 -5.46
N LYS A 42 11.85 11.11 -4.78
CA LYS A 42 11.06 10.50 -3.71
C LYS A 42 9.74 10.01 -4.29
N VAL A 43 9.53 8.69 -4.23
CA VAL A 43 8.28 8.05 -4.61
C VAL A 43 7.43 7.85 -3.35
N TYR A 44 6.19 8.31 -3.43
CA TYR A 44 5.19 8.20 -2.38
C TYR A 44 4.16 7.15 -2.79
N HIS A 45 3.99 6.15 -1.94
CA HIS A 45 2.98 5.12 -2.11
C HIS A 45 1.71 5.54 -1.38
N GLU A 46 0.59 5.65 -2.10
CA GLU A 46 -0.71 6.04 -1.54
C GLU A 46 -1.68 4.86 -1.63
N TRP A 47 -2.25 4.48 -0.49
CA TRP A 47 -3.35 3.53 -0.40
C TRP A 47 -4.58 4.27 0.11
N LYS A 48 -5.69 4.17 -0.63
CA LYS A 48 -6.93 4.86 -0.30
C LYS A 48 -8.11 3.93 -0.45
N CYS A 49 -9.01 3.93 0.52
CA CYS A 49 -10.27 3.20 0.46
C CYS A 49 -11.44 4.15 0.68
N GLU A 50 -12.52 3.97 -0.05
CA GLU A 50 -13.74 4.76 0.09
C GLU A 50 -14.59 4.21 1.25
N THR A 51 -14.18 4.52 2.48
CA THR A 51 -14.83 4.01 3.69
C THR A 51 -14.64 4.91 4.90
N HIS A 52 -15.66 4.94 5.76
CA HIS A 52 -15.62 5.59 7.08
C HIS A 52 -15.55 4.56 8.24
N THR A 53 -15.63 3.27 7.92
CA THR A 53 -15.73 2.18 8.92
C THR A 53 -14.44 1.38 9.05
N TYR A 54 -13.58 1.38 8.04
CA TYR A 54 -12.34 0.62 8.03
C TYR A 54 -11.11 1.52 8.00
N ALA A 55 -10.01 1.02 8.54
CA ALA A 55 -8.68 1.61 8.41
C ALA A 55 -7.80 0.69 7.55
N ILE A 56 -6.81 1.28 6.87
CA ILE A 56 -5.85 0.54 6.04
C ILE A 56 -4.64 0.20 6.88
N LYS A 57 -4.22 -1.06 6.81
CA LYS A 57 -2.88 -1.49 7.19
C LYS A 57 -2.26 -2.23 6.03
N VAL A 58 -1.05 -1.81 5.64
CA VAL A 58 -0.30 -2.45 4.56
C VAL A 58 0.57 -3.52 5.17
N TYR A 59 0.41 -4.74 4.67
CA TYR A 59 1.28 -5.86 5.00
C TYR A 59 2.06 -6.23 3.76
N GLU A 60 3.37 -6.45 3.89
CA GLU A 60 4.22 -7.02 2.85
C GLU A 60 4.15 -6.27 1.51
N CYS A 61 4.94 -5.21 1.37
CA CYS A 61 5.10 -4.48 0.11
C CYS A 61 6.42 -4.86 -0.55
N TYR A 62 6.37 -5.25 -1.82
CA TYR A 62 7.55 -5.59 -2.61
C TYR A 62 7.61 -4.78 -3.89
N VAL A 63 8.83 -4.37 -4.26
CA VAL A 63 9.13 -3.87 -5.60
C VAL A 63 9.75 -4.99 -6.41
N HIS A 64 9.26 -5.18 -7.62
CA HIS A 64 9.74 -6.18 -8.57
C HIS A 64 10.48 -5.50 -9.72
N ASP A 65 11.55 -6.12 -10.20
CA ASP A 65 12.33 -5.64 -11.36
C ASP A 65 11.81 -6.18 -12.71
N GLY A 66 10.64 -6.82 -12.70
CA GLY A 66 10.07 -7.53 -13.86
C GLY A 66 10.67 -8.93 -14.10
N ASN A 67 11.71 -9.31 -13.36
CA ASN A 67 12.27 -10.66 -13.36
C ASN A 67 11.98 -11.36 -12.00
N ASN A 68 12.90 -12.21 -11.54
CA ASN A 68 12.79 -12.93 -10.28
C ASN A 68 13.35 -12.17 -9.07
N ARG A 69 13.78 -10.91 -9.20
CA ARG A 69 14.24 -10.14 -8.05
C ARG A 69 13.10 -9.32 -7.48
N ARG A 70 12.95 -9.42 -6.16
CA ARG A 70 12.04 -8.61 -5.38
C ARG A 70 12.77 -7.97 -4.22
N TYR A 71 12.39 -6.75 -3.90
CA TYR A 71 12.93 -5.98 -2.78
C TYR A 71 11.80 -5.65 -1.83
N MET A 72 11.96 -5.99 -0.55
CA MET A 72 10.96 -5.74 0.48
C MET A 72 11.02 -4.27 0.89
N LEU A 73 9.89 -3.57 0.80
CA LEU A 73 9.71 -2.20 1.29
C LEU A 73 9.04 -2.17 2.66
N ILE A 74 8.02 -3.01 2.84
CA ILE A 74 7.24 -3.17 4.07
C ILE A 74 7.22 -4.66 4.37
N ASP A 75 7.47 -5.04 5.63
CA ASP A 75 7.50 -6.45 6.03
C ASP A 75 6.13 -6.96 6.50
N GLU A 76 6.11 -8.15 7.10
CA GLU A 76 4.89 -8.82 7.57
C GLU A 76 4.22 -8.14 8.77
N ASN A 77 4.90 -7.22 9.45
CA ASN A 77 4.38 -6.49 10.60
C ASN A 77 3.72 -5.16 10.21
N GLY A 78 3.96 -4.70 8.97
CA GLY A 78 3.48 -3.44 8.42
C GLY A 78 4.40 -2.27 8.74
#